data_AF-R5TQ23-F1
#
_entry.id   AF-R5TQ23-F1
#
_cell.length_a   1.000
_cell.length_b   1.000
_cell.length_c   1.000
_cell.angle_alpha   90.00
_cell.angle_beta   90.00
_cell.angle_gamma   90.00
#
_symmetry.space_group_name_H-M   'P 1'
#
loop_
_entity.id
_entity.type
_entity.pdbx_description
1 polymer ?
#
loop_
_entity_poly.entity_id
_entity_poly.type
_entity_poly.pdbx_seq_one_letter_code
_entity_poly.pdbx_strand_id
1 'polypeptide(L)'
;MLLYPFLGIAAMGALMVFVVNPPVGAFNEWLNQVLASMGESSRVLLGAVLGGMVPPIGIALATLFFKNRFTKSEQQTVATNFIMGLSFITEGAIPFAASDPLLFLAAVAAGSVVAMLGIVLLKKPLAAK
;
A
#
# COMPACT_ATOMS: atom_id res chain seq x y z
N MET A 1 20.73 33.84 -4.44
CA MET A 1 20.23 32.57 -5.05
C MET A 1 19.58 31.62 -4.04
N LEU A 2 19.90 31.68 -2.74
CA LEU A 2 19.29 30.83 -1.69
C LEU A 2 17.89 31.26 -1.18
N LEU A 3 17.47 32.50 -1.44
CA LEU A 3 16.20 33.03 -0.93
C LEU A 3 14.98 32.36 -1.61
N TYR A 4 15.09 32.06 -2.91
CA TYR A 4 14.06 31.38 -3.68
C TYR A 4 13.77 29.94 -3.18
N PRO A 5 14.77 29.07 -2.93
CA PRO A 5 14.50 27.77 -2.34
C PRO A 5 13.96 27.84 -0.90
N PHE A 6 14.36 28.84 -0.10
CA PHE A 6 13.85 28.98 1.27
C PHE A 6 12.39 29.42 1.32
N LEU A 7 12.02 30.46 0.56
CA LEU A 7 10.62 30.92 0.46
C LEU A 7 9.71 29.86 -0.18
N GLY A 8 10.22 29.10 -1.16
CA GLY A 8 9.47 28.01 -1.79
C GLY A 8 9.11 26.88 -0.82
N ILE A 9 10.06 26.42 0.00
CA ILE A 9 9.79 25.38 1.01
C ILE A 9 8.87 25.90 2.11
N ALA A 10 9.03 27.15 2.54
CA ALA A 10 8.14 27.77 3.53
C ALA A 10 6.70 27.90 3.02
N ALA A 11 6.53 28.35 1.77
CA ALA A 11 5.20 28.44 1.13
C ALA A 11 4.57 27.06 0.95
N MET A 12 5.34 26.05 0.54
CA MET A 12 4.84 24.69 0.39
C MET A 12 4.51 24.03 1.74
N GLY A 13 5.30 24.33 2.79
CA GLY A 13 5.02 23.94 4.16
C GLY A 13 3.71 24.56 4.69
N ALA A 14 3.50 25.86 4.43
CA ALA A 14 2.24 26.53 4.75
C ALA A 14 1.06 25.92 3.99
N LEU A 15 1.22 25.62 2.70
CA LEU A 15 0.20 24.96 1.89
C LEU A 15 -0.16 23.57 2.45
N MET A 16 0.85 22.78 2.81
CA MET A 16 0.62 21.47 3.43
C MET A 16 -0.14 21.59 4.76
N VAL A 17 0.19 22.57 5.60
CA VAL A 17 -0.45 22.75 6.91
C VAL A 17 -1.89 23.27 6.79
N PHE A 18 -2.16 24.21 5.90
CA PHE A 18 -3.46 24.90 5.85
C PHE A 18 -4.42 24.37 4.79
N VAL A 19 -3.93 23.74 3.72
CA VAL A 19 -4.77 23.27 2.61
C VAL A 19 -4.87 21.74 2.59
N VAL A 20 -3.76 21.03 2.80
CA VAL A 20 -3.72 19.56 2.65
C VAL A 20 -4.01 18.83 3.96
N ASN A 21 -3.45 19.31 5.07
CA ASN A 21 -3.60 18.64 6.36
C ASN A 21 -5.06 18.62 6.89
N PRO A 22 -5.88 19.67 6.72
CA PRO A 22 -7.28 19.61 7.17
C PRO A 22 -8.13 18.51 6.49
N PRO A 23 -8.16 18.39 5.14
CA PRO A 23 -8.93 17.33 4.49
C PRO A 23 -8.33 15.94 4.73
N VAL A 24 -7.00 15.80 4.74
CA VAL A 24 -6.34 14.50 5.00
C VAL A 24 -6.53 14.06 6.45
N GLY A 25 -6.49 15.01 7.40
CA GLY A 25 -6.75 14.77 8.82
C GLY A 25 -8.18 14.32 9.07
N ALA A 26 -9.17 15.03 8.51
CA ALA A 26 -10.58 14.67 8.62
C ALA A 26 -10.87 13.27 8.01
N PHE A 27 -10.28 12.97 6.86
CA PHE A 27 -10.40 11.65 6.25
C PHE A 27 -9.78 10.54 7.11
N ASN A 28 -8.61 10.81 7.70
CA ASN A 28 -7.95 9.86 8.60
C ASN A 28 -8.74 9.66 9.91
N GLU A 29 -9.33 10.71 10.48
CA GLU A 29 -10.20 10.60 11.66
C GLU A 29 -11.47 9.81 11.34
N TRP A 30 -12.08 10.03 10.17
CA TRP A 30 -13.22 9.24 9.70
C TRP A 30 -12.87 7.75 9.58
N LEU A 31 -11.74 7.42 8.94
CA LEU A 31 -11.26 6.03 8.86
C LEU A 31 -11.02 5.42 10.25
N ASN A 32 -10.41 6.18 11.16
CA ASN A 32 -10.14 5.71 12.51
C ASN A 32 -11.42 5.51 13.33
N GLN A 33 -12.44 6.35 13.16
CA GLN A 33 -13.75 6.15 13.80
C GLN A 33 -14.46 4.90 13.27
N VAL A 34 -14.37 4.65 11.96
CA VAL A 34 -14.89 3.42 11.35
C VAL A 34 -14.15 2.20 11.92
N LEU A 35 -12.81 2.24 11.99
CA LEU A 35 -12.01 1.15 12.56
C LEU A 35 -12.22 0.95 14.07
N ALA A 36 -12.44 2.03 14.83
CA ALA A 36 -12.66 1.98 16.28
C ALA A 36 -14.07 1.53 16.66
N SER A 37 -15.06 1.77 15.79
CA SER A 37 -16.41 1.23 15.96
C SER A 37 -16.50 -0.27 15.64
N MET A 38 -15.45 -0.85 15.03
CA MET A 38 -15.32 -2.29 14.83
C MET A 38 -14.73 -2.98 16.07
N GLY A 39 -15.35 -4.09 16.46
CA GLY A 39 -14.83 -4.93 17.54
C GLY A 39 -13.39 -5.38 17.27
N GLU A 40 -12.63 -5.64 18.34
CA GLU A 40 -11.21 -6.01 18.26
C GLU A 40 -10.93 -7.19 17.32
N SER A 41 -11.81 -8.20 17.32
CA SER A 41 -11.75 -9.35 16.40
C SER A 41 -11.90 -8.96 14.92
N SER A 42 -12.76 -7.99 14.62
CA SER A 42 -13.01 -7.53 13.25
C SER A 42 -11.82 -6.75 12.67
N ARG A 43 -11.03 -6.07 13.51
CA ARG A 43 -9.80 -5.39 13.07
C ARG A 43 -8.71 -6.38 12.64
N VAL A 44 -8.57 -7.49 13.37
CA VAL A 44 -7.65 -8.58 13.00
C VAL A 44 -8.10 -9.24 11.70
N LEU A 45 -9.40 -9.51 11.56
CA LEU A 45 -9.97 -10.09 10.34
C LEU A 45 -9.75 -9.18 9.12
N LEU A 46 -10.01 -7.87 9.26
CA LEU A 46 -9.72 -6.90 8.19
C LEU A 46 -8.25 -6.88 7.79
N GLY A 47 -7.33 -6.96 8.76
CA GLY A 47 -5.90 -7.05 8.48
C GLY A 47 -5.54 -8.28 7.65
N ALA A 48 -6.09 -9.45 7.98
CA ALA A 48 -5.89 -10.69 7.22
C ALA A 48 -6.48 -10.60 5.81
N VAL A 49 -7.69 -10.04 5.71
CA VAL A 49 -8.42 -9.78 4.46
C VAL A 49 -7.59 -8.89 3.55
N LEU A 50 -7.16 -7.71 4.01
CA LEU A 50 -6.30 -6.79 3.24
C LEU A 50 -4.98 -7.46 2.85
N GLY A 51 -4.37 -8.26 3.73
CA GLY A 51 -3.15 -9.01 3.43
C GLY A 51 -3.32 -9.98 2.24
N GLY A 52 -4.50 -10.59 2.09
CA GLY A 52 -4.81 -11.48 0.97
C GLY A 52 -4.91 -10.76 -0.39
N MET A 53 -5.33 -9.50 -0.42
CA MET A 53 -5.47 -8.75 -1.69
C MET A 53 -4.12 -8.34 -2.29
N VAL A 54 -3.10 -8.16 -1.43
CA VAL A 54 -1.84 -7.51 -1.81
C VAL A 54 -1.05 -8.33 -2.85
N PRO A 55 -0.87 -9.66 -2.73
CA PRO A 55 -0.12 -10.43 -3.71
C PRO A 55 -0.66 -10.37 -5.15
N PRO A 56 -1.95 -10.65 -5.43
CA PRO A 56 -2.47 -10.58 -6.80
C PRO A 56 -2.46 -9.16 -7.39
N ILE A 57 -2.78 -8.13 -6.58
CA ILE A 57 -2.70 -6.73 -7.01
C ILE A 57 -1.24 -6.32 -7.28
N GLY A 58 -0.32 -6.71 -6.39
CA GLY A 58 1.11 -6.44 -6.54
C GLY A 58 1.68 -7.06 -7.80
N ILE A 59 1.29 -8.30 -8.13
CA ILE A 59 1.66 -8.94 -9.40
C ILE A 59 1.06 -8.18 -10.58
N ALA A 60 -0.23 -7.85 -10.56
CA ALA A 60 -0.87 -7.11 -11.66
C ALA A 60 -0.16 -5.77 -11.93
N LEU A 61 0.18 -5.03 -10.87
CA LEU A 61 0.92 -3.78 -10.97
C LEU A 61 2.36 -3.98 -11.45
N ALA A 62 3.08 -4.98 -10.92
CA ALA A 62 4.44 -5.29 -11.35
C ALA A 62 4.48 -5.63 -12.85
N THR A 63 3.52 -6.43 -13.32
CA THR A 63 3.41 -6.81 -14.73
C THR A 63 3.03 -5.62 -15.63
N LEU A 64 2.23 -4.67 -15.13
CA LEU A 64 1.93 -3.42 -15.85
C LEU A 64 3.16 -2.52 -16.00
N PHE A 65 3.91 -2.28 -14.92
CA PHE A 65 5.05 -1.37 -14.93
C PHE A 65 6.32 -1.99 -15.56
N PHE A 66 6.53 -3.28 -15.37
CA PHE A 66 7.75 -4.00 -15.79
C PHE A 66 7.45 -5.09 -16.82
N LYS A 67 6.60 -4.79 -17.82
CA LYS A 67 6.19 -5.75 -18.86
C LYS A 67 7.34 -6.57 -19.48
N ASN A 68 8.54 -6.00 -19.60
CA ASN A 68 9.70 -6.67 -20.22
C ASN A 68 10.32 -7.79 -19.36
N ARG A 69 9.92 -7.92 -18.09
CA ARG A 69 10.38 -8.97 -17.18
C ARG A 69 9.45 -10.19 -17.14
N PHE A 70 8.25 -10.07 -17.72
CA PHE A 70 7.21 -11.09 -17.67
C PHE A 70 6.99 -11.72 -19.05
N THR A 71 6.63 -13.00 -19.05
CA THR A 71 6.29 -13.73 -20.28
C THR A 71 4.97 -13.23 -20.88
N LYS A 72 4.72 -13.55 -22.16
CA LYS A 72 3.45 -13.18 -22.82
C LYS A 72 2.22 -13.80 -22.16
N SER A 73 2.37 -14.99 -21.57
CA SER A 73 1.30 -15.65 -20.82
C SER A 73 1.01 -14.92 -19.51
N GLU A 74 2.04 -14.48 -18.78
CA GLU A 74 1.89 -13.71 -17.53
C GLU A 74 1.37 -12.27 -17.77
N GLN A 75 1.66 -11.67 -18.92
CA GLN A 75 1.13 -10.35 -19.26
C GLN A 75 -0.39 -10.35 -19.46
N GLN A 76 -0.96 -11.47 -19.92
CA GLN A 76 -2.41 -11.58 -20.15
C GLN A 76 -3.20 -11.73 -18.85
N THR A 77 -2.55 -12.14 -17.75
CA THR A 77 -3.22 -12.31 -16.44
C THR A 77 -3.33 -11.02 -15.64
N VAL A 78 -2.84 -9.89 -16.15
CA VAL A 78 -2.90 -8.58 -15.46
C VAL A 78 -4.33 -8.21 -15.06
N ALA A 79 -5.26 -8.23 -16.02
CA ALA A 79 -6.65 -7.85 -15.76
C ALA A 79 -7.32 -8.83 -14.78
N THR A 80 -7.05 -10.13 -14.98
CA THR A 80 -7.56 -11.21 -14.12
C THR A 80 -7.06 -11.06 -12.69
N ASN A 81 -5.75 -10.84 -12.49
CA ASN A 81 -5.15 -10.68 -11.18
C ASN A 81 -5.61 -9.39 -10.48
N PHE A 82 -5.90 -8.34 -11.25
CA PHE A 82 -6.47 -7.11 -10.69
C PHE A 82 -7.88 -7.34 -10.16
N ILE A 83 -8.75 -7.98 -10.96
CA ILE A 83 -10.13 -8.28 -10.57
C ILE A 83 -10.15 -9.26 -9.39
N MET A 84 -9.38 -10.34 -9.46
CA MET A 84 -9.31 -11.34 -8.39
C MET A 84 -8.79 -10.73 -7.08
N GLY A 85 -7.75 -9.90 -7.15
CA GLY A 85 -7.23 -9.20 -5.97
C GLY A 85 -8.24 -8.26 -5.33
N LEU A 86 -9.04 -7.54 -6.13
CA LEU A 86 -10.13 -6.70 -5.63
C LEU A 86 -11.28 -7.51 -5.02
N SER A 87 -11.49 -8.75 -5.47
CA SER A 87 -12.50 -9.67 -4.95
C SER A 87 -12.01 -10.57 -3.82
N PHE A 88 -10.81 -10.35 -3.26
CA PHE A 88 -10.17 -11.20 -2.23
C PHE A 88 -9.86 -12.64 -2.67
N ILE A 89 -9.71 -12.84 -3.96
CA ILE A 89 -9.36 -14.13 -4.57
C ILE A 89 -7.85 -14.12 -4.83
N THR A 90 -7.12 -15.01 -4.16
CA THR A 90 -5.64 -15.05 -4.19
C THR A 90 -5.08 -16.05 -5.19
N GLU A 91 -5.96 -16.79 -5.86
CA GLU A 91 -5.63 -17.82 -6.82
C GLU A 91 -4.87 -17.27 -8.04
N GLY A 92 -5.04 -15.98 -8.36
CA GLY A 92 -4.29 -15.30 -9.43
C GLY A 92 -2.79 -15.19 -9.15
N ALA A 93 -2.38 -15.32 -7.88
CA ALA A 93 -0.97 -15.32 -7.47
C ALA A 93 -0.34 -16.72 -7.48
N ILE A 94 -1.13 -17.80 -7.44
CA ILE A 94 -0.64 -19.19 -7.44
C ILE A 94 0.28 -19.49 -8.64
N PRO A 95 -0.06 -19.17 -9.91
CA PRO A 95 0.81 -19.47 -11.03
C PRO A 95 2.16 -18.74 -10.95
N PHE A 96 2.21 -17.56 -10.34
CA PHE A 96 3.44 -16.79 -10.12
C PHE A 96 4.25 -17.31 -8.92
N ALA A 97 3.58 -17.80 -7.88
CA ALA A 97 4.24 -18.46 -6.77
C ALA A 97 4.81 -19.84 -7.17
N ALA A 98 4.17 -20.52 -8.12
CA ALA A 98 4.63 -21.82 -8.63
C ALA A 98 5.81 -21.70 -9.60
N SER A 99 5.95 -20.59 -10.33
CA SER A 99 7.05 -20.39 -11.28
C SER A 99 8.39 -20.13 -10.59
N ASP A 100 8.41 -19.30 -9.54
CA ASP A 100 9.59 -19.07 -8.69
C ASP A 100 9.20 -18.83 -7.22
N PRO A 101 9.05 -19.90 -6.41
CA PRO A 101 8.52 -19.81 -5.05
C PRO A 101 9.43 -19.01 -4.10
N LEU A 102 10.74 -19.15 -4.27
CA LEU A 102 11.73 -18.47 -3.43
C LEU A 102 11.69 -16.96 -3.68
N LEU A 103 11.65 -16.55 -4.95
CA LEU A 103 11.55 -15.15 -5.32
C LEU A 103 10.21 -14.55 -4.88
N PHE A 104 9.10 -15.28 -5.05
CA PHE A 104 7.78 -14.83 -4.61
C PHE A 104 7.74 -14.58 -3.10
N LEU A 105 8.22 -15.54 -2.30
CA LEU A 105 8.21 -15.44 -0.85
C LEU A 105 9.15 -14.33 -0.35
N ALA A 106 10.32 -14.19 -0.98
CA ALA A 106 11.25 -13.09 -0.70
C ALA A 106 10.64 -11.72 -1.05
N ALA A 107 9.93 -11.61 -2.17
CA ALA A 107 9.28 -10.38 -2.59
C ALA A 107 8.15 -9.96 -1.63
N VAL A 108 7.32 -10.91 -1.18
CA VAL A 108 6.27 -10.64 -0.19
C VAL A 108 6.90 -10.20 1.13
N ALA A 109 7.90 -10.93 1.62
CA ALA A 109 8.59 -10.58 2.87
C ALA A 109 9.27 -9.19 2.78
N ALA A 110 9.97 -8.91 1.68
CA ALA A 110 10.58 -7.60 1.45
C ALA A 110 9.53 -6.48 1.39
N GLY A 111 8.39 -6.72 0.72
CA GLY A 111 7.27 -5.78 0.69
C GLY A 111 6.71 -5.49 2.09
N SER A 112 6.53 -6.51 2.92
CA SER A 112 6.11 -6.35 4.32
C SER A 112 7.09 -5.54 5.14
N VAL A 113 8.40 -5.75 4.95
CA VAL A 113 9.45 -4.97 5.63
C VAL A 113 9.40 -3.51 5.20
N VAL A 114 9.30 -3.22 3.91
CA VAL A 114 9.20 -1.85 3.39
C VAL A 114 7.94 -1.15 3.91
N ALA A 115 6.80 -1.84 3.92
CA ALA A 115 5.56 -1.30 4.47
C ALA A 115 5.68 -1.00 5.98
N MET A 116 6.25 -1.91 6.76
CA MET A 116 6.46 -1.73 8.20
C MET A 116 7.44 -0.58 8.49
N LEU A 117 8.55 -0.48 7.75
CA LEU A 117 9.48 0.64 7.85
C LEU A 117 8.79 1.96 7.49
N GLY A 118 7.98 1.97 6.42
CA GLY A 118 7.17 3.12 6.04
C GLY A 118 6.26 3.57 7.19
N ILE A 119 5.55 2.64 7.84
CA ILE A 119 4.74 2.95 9.01
C ILE A 119 5.59 3.53 10.13
N VAL A 120 6.74 2.93 10.47
CA VAL A 120 7.61 3.43 11.55
C VAL A 120 8.12 4.84 11.27
N LEU A 121 8.48 5.14 10.02
CA LEU A 121 9.00 6.44 9.62
C LEU A 121 7.92 7.51 9.51
N LEU A 122 6.72 7.14 9.06
CA LEU A 122 5.59 8.07 8.88
C LEU A 122 4.74 8.24 10.15
N LYS A 123 4.79 7.27 11.07
CA LYS A 123 4.09 7.35 12.35
C LYS A 123 4.77 8.43 13.19
N LYS A 124 4.09 9.57 13.32
CA LYS A 124 4.51 10.62 14.26
C LYS A 124 4.69 10.02 15.66
N PRO A 125 5.73 10.42 16.41
CA PRO A 125 5.92 9.97 17.78
C PRO A 125 4.68 10.36 18.58
N LEU A 126 4.21 9.42 19.41
CA LEU A 126 3.10 9.64 20.31
C LEU A 126 3.47 10.82 21.21
N ALA A 127 2.89 12.00 20.96
CA ALA A 127 2.83 13.02 21.99
C ALA A 127 2.09 12.38 23.16
N ALA A 128 2.77 12.25 24.30
CA ALA A 128 2.19 11.71 25.52
C ALA A 128 0.83 12.37 25.76
N LYS A 129 -0.23 11.58 25.69
CA LYS A 129 -1.55 11.97 26.19
C LYS A 129 -1.53 11.86 27.71
#